data_AF-A0A3B6FWN3-F1
#
_entry.id   AF-A0A3B6FWN3-F1
#
_cell.length_a   1.000
_cell.length_b   1.000
_cell.length_c   1.000
_cell.angle_alpha   90.00
_cell.angle_beta   90.00
_cell.angle_gamma   90.00
#
_symmetry.space_group_name_H-M   'P 1'
#
loop_
_entity.id
_entity.type
_entity.pdbx_description
1 polymer ?
#
loop_
_entity_poly.entity_id
_entity_poly.type
_entity_poly.pdbx_seq_one_letter_code
_entity_poly.pdbx_strand_id
1 'polypeptide(L)'
;MGIVGATSKVATLKEAVSAAERNAAAERSEREKQEARVAEVQQELQALMEKHESLERDSETRESELATALESAKAAKAEAYKALQEIEELKKIAAGKAFFMQSKHVSVNYLLLTQIRSSPGTFADLPRSVSDAAAFYRAEEGSSMEKVFWSQYAKAGHLVPLSDQLKQLVELHKVAEEAMKGLIVRLWPKEAMPGSYFGLVRRLVDACPWVEVIKHSACIEGARRALARAKVHWGKMDAQKLVTDPPPQGKEHRTPEMYYKSVLKGARTIAGECSKDVIFE
;
A
#
# COMPACT_ATOMS: atom_id res chain seq x y z
N MET A 1 -57.42 -106.48 44.44
CA MET A 1 -55.97 -106.26 44.23
C MET A 1 -55.81 -104.94 43.45
N GLY A 2 -55.94 -103.77 44.09
CA GLY A 2 -56.06 -102.49 43.36
C GLY A 2 -55.80 -101.19 44.13
N ILE A 3 -55.47 -101.24 45.42
CA ILE A 3 -55.31 -100.03 46.25
C ILE A 3 -53.82 -99.70 46.51
N VAL A 4 -52.94 -100.72 46.57
CA VAL A 4 -51.50 -100.55 46.86
C VAL A 4 -50.70 -99.98 45.68
N GLY A 5 -51.14 -100.19 44.43
CA GLY A 5 -50.49 -99.67 43.22
C GLY A 5 -50.83 -98.21 42.88
N ALA A 6 -51.88 -97.65 43.47
CA ALA A 6 -52.28 -96.24 43.28
C ALA A 6 -51.55 -95.31 44.26
N THR A 7 -51.34 -95.74 45.51
CA THR A 7 -50.61 -94.98 46.53
C THR A 7 -49.11 -94.86 46.23
N SER A 8 -48.47 -95.87 45.62
CA SER A 8 -47.05 -95.77 45.22
C SER A 8 -46.84 -94.81 44.04
N LYS A 9 -47.80 -94.72 43.11
CA LYS A 9 -47.78 -93.76 41.99
C LYS A 9 -48.01 -92.32 42.43
N VAL A 10 -48.88 -92.09 43.42
CA VAL A 10 -49.12 -90.74 43.96
C VAL A 10 -47.91 -90.24 44.74
N ALA A 11 -47.21 -91.12 45.47
CA ALA A 11 -45.98 -90.77 46.17
C ALA A 11 -44.84 -90.39 45.20
N THR A 12 -44.62 -91.16 44.13
CA THR A 12 -43.60 -90.84 43.11
C THR A 12 -43.93 -89.59 42.32
N LEU A 13 -45.20 -89.33 42.00
CA LEU A 13 -45.63 -88.08 41.36
C LEU A 13 -45.41 -86.86 42.28
N LYS A 14 -45.68 -86.98 43.59
CA LYS A 14 -45.47 -85.89 44.54
C LYS A 14 -43.98 -85.55 44.72
N GLU A 15 -43.13 -86.58 44.73
CA GLU A 15 -41.68 -86.41 44.77
C GLU A 15 -41.16 -85.76 43.48
N ALA A 16 -41.63 -86.21 42.31
CA ALA A 16 -41.32 -85.60 41.02
C ALA A 16 -41.76 -84.13 40.92
N VAL A 17 -42.95 -83.78 41.44
CA VAL A 17 -43.43 -82.39 41.50
C VAL A 17 -42.54 -81.55 42.42
N SER A 18 -42.19 -82.05 43.60
CA SER A 18 -41.30 -81.32 44.53
C SER A 18 -39.88 -81.13 43.97
N ALA A 19 -39.40 -82.06 43.15
CA ALA A 19 -38.12 -81.94 42.45
C ALA A 19 -38.22 -80.93 41.29
N ALA A 20 -39.32 -80.95 40.53
CA ALA A 20 -39.59 -79.99 39.47
C ALA A 20 -39.73 -78.56 40.01
N GLU A 21 -40.39 -78.36 41.16
CA GLU A 21 -40.53 -77.05 41.82
C GLU A 21 -39.17 -76.50 42.29
N ARG A 22 -38.31 -77.36 42.87
CA ARG A 22 -36.95 -76.97 43.26
C ARG A 22 -36.09 -76.62 42.05
N ASN A 23 -36.17 -77.40 40.97
CA ASN A 23 -35.45 -77.10 39.73
C ASN A 23 -35.96 -75.81 39.09
N ALA A 24 -37.28 -75.58 39.06
CA ALA A 24 -37.87 -74.34 38.55
C ALA A 24 -37.47 -73.12 39.39
N ALA A 25 -37.37 -73.25 40.72
CA ALA A 25 -36.88 -72.17 41.58
C ALA A 25 -35.39 -71.87 41.32
N ALA A 26 -34.56 -72.89 41.13
CA ALA A 26 -33.15 -72.73 40.78
C ALA A 26 -32.97 -72.09 39.40
N GLU A 27 -33.74 -72.52 38.40
CA GLU A 27 -33.74 -71.91 37.06
C GLU A 27 -34.19 -70.45 37.09
N ARG A 28 -35.20 -70.09 37.89
CA ARG A 28 -35.62 -68.68 38.04
C ARG A 28 -34.52 -67.82 38.64
N SER A 29 -33.88 -68.29 39.71
CA SER A 29 -32.75 -67.56 40.31
C SER A 29 -31.58 -67.39 39.35
N GLU A 30 -31.30 -68.40 38.52
CA GLU A 30 -30.25 -68.30 37.52
C GLU A 30 -30.62 -67.37 36.35
N ARG A 31 -31.89 -67.39 35.91
CA ARG A 31 -32.40 -66.44 34.92
C ARG A 31 -32.33 -65.00 35.40
N GLU A 32 -32.74 -64.71 36.64
CA GLU A 32 -32.64 -63.37 37.23
C GLU A 32 -31.18 -62.88 37.26
N LYS A 33 -30.23 -63.74 37.59
CA LYS A 33 -28.79 -63.40 37.53
C LYS A 33 -28.30 -63.14 36.10
N GLN A 34 -28.76 -63.93 35.14
CA GLN A 34 -28.41 -63.75 33.73
C GLN A 34 -29.01 -62.45 33.17
N GLU A 35 -30.26 -62.14 33.51
CA GLU A 35 -30.93 -60.89 33.14
C GLU A 35 -30.20 -59.66 33.70
N ALA A 36 -29.76 -59.71 34.97
CA ALA A 36 -28.95 -58.65 35.56
C ALA A 36 -27.62 -58.43 34.81
N ARG A 37 -26.93 -59.52 34.44
CA ARG A 37 -25.69 -59.44 33.64
C ARG A 37 -25.94 -58.89 32.23
N VAL A 38 -27.05 -59.27 31.61
CA VAL A 38 -27.43 -58.76 30.28
C VAL A 38 -27.71 -57.25 30.35
N ALA A 39 -28.39 -56.78 31.40
CA ALA A 39 -28.65 -55.35 31.60
C ALA A 39 -27.35 -54.56 31.81
N GLU A 40 -26.40 -55.09 32.57
CA GLU A 40 -25.07 -54.49 32.76
C GLU A 40 -24.31 -54.38 31.43
N VAL A 41 -24.24 -55.47 30.66
CA VAL A 41 -23.60 -55.49 29.34
C VAL A 41 -24.26 -54.51 28.36
N GLN A 42 -25.60 -54.38 28.39
CA GLN A 42 -26.31 -53.41 27.56
C GLN A 42 -25.92 -51.97 27.91
N GLN A 43 -25.80 -51.65 29.21
CA GLN A 43 -25.39 -50.33 29.66
C GLN A 43 -23.94 -50.01 29.25
N GLU A 44 -23.02 -50.98 29.41
CA GLU A 44 -21.63 -50.83 28.97
C GLU A 44 -21.52 -50.64 27.46
N LEU A 45 -22.30 -51.40 26.68
CA LEU A 45 -22.32 -51.28 25.22
C LEU A 45 -22.82 -49.91 24.78
N GLN A 46 -23.84 -49.37 25.44
CA GLN A 46 -24.34 -48.02 25.17
C GLN A 46 -23.28 -46.96 25.50
N ALA A 47 -22.62 -47.07 26.66
CA ALA A 47 -21.55 -46.14 27.04
C ALA A 47 -20.36 -46.19 26.06
N LEU A 48 -20.00 -47.38 25.56
CA LEU A 48 -18.96 -47.55 24.55
C LEU A 48 -19.37 -46.94 23.20
N MET A 49 -20.63 -47.08 22.80
CA MET A 49 -21.15 -46.48 21.57
C MET A 49 -21.10 -44.95 21.62
N GLU A 50 -21.57 -44.34 22.72
CA GLU A 50 -21.50 -42.88 22.90
C GLU A 50 -20.05 -42.36 22.86
N LYS A 51 -19.12 -43.10 23.50
CA LYS A 51 -17.69 -42.78 23.45
C LYS A 51 -17.12 -42.91 22.03
N HIS A 52 -17.51 -43.93 21.29
CA HIS A 52 -17.07 -44.12 19.91
C HIS A 52 -17.53 -42.97 19.02
N GLU A 53 -18.81 -42.58 19.09
CA GLU A 53 -19.33 -41.46 18.30
C GLU A 53 -18.64 -40.14 18.67
N SER A 54 -18.33 -39.90 19.94
CA SER A 54 -17.57 -38.73 20.35
C SER A 54 -16.16 -38.73 19.75
N LEU A 55 -15.48 -39.88 19.77
CA LEU A 55 -14.14 -40.02 19.19
C LEU A 55 -14.14 -39.86 17.68
N GLU A 56 -15.18 -40.33 16.99
CA GLU A 56 -15.33 -40.18 15.54
C GLU A 56 -15.47 -38.70 15.15
N ARG A 57 -16.34 -37.95 15.84
CA ARG A 57 -16.48 -36.49 15.63
C ARG A 57 -15.18 -35.73 15.93
N ASP A 58 -14.48 -36.10 17.00
CA ASP A 58 -13.17 -35.50 17.34
C ASP A 58 -12.11 -35.83 16.27
N SER A 59 -12.15 -37.04 15.71
CA SER A 59 -11.25 -37.47 14.64
C SER A 59 -11.49 -36.66 13.36
N GLU A 60 -12.75 -36.54 12.92
CA GLU A 60 -13.12 -35.73 11.76
C GLU A 60 -12.71 -34.26 11.92
N THR A 61 -12.90 -33.70 13.13
CA THR A 61 -12.49 -32.33 13.45
C THR A 61 -10.98 -32.17 13.28
N ARG A 62 -10.19 -33.08 13.88
CA ARG A 62 -8.72 -33.05 13.77
C ARG A 62 -8.24 -33.24 12.34
N GLU A 63 -8.90 -34.08 11.54
CA GLU A 63 -8.57 -34.24 10.12
C GLU A 63 -8.77 -32.95 9.34
N SER A 64 -9.85 -32.21 9.60
CA SER A 64 -10.12 -30.91 8.96
C SER A 64 -9.09 -29.83 9.36
N GLU A 65 -8.70 -29.80 10.63
CA GLU A 65 -7.66 -28.90 11.15
C GLU A 65 -6.29 -29.21 10.54
N LEU A 66 -5.94 -30.50 10.46
CA LEU A 66 -4.69 -30.96 9.83
C LEU A 66 -4.65 -30.62 8.35
N ALA A 67 -5.76 -30.78 7.61
CA ALA A 67 -5.84 -30.39 6.20
C ALA A 67 -5.61 -28.89 6.02
N THR A 68 -6.22 -28.06 6.87
CA THR A 68 -6.05 -26.60 6.85
C THR A 68 -4.62 -26.19 7.18
N ALA A 69 -4.02 -26.80 8.20
CA ALA A 69 -2.63 -26.55 8.59
C ALA A 69 -1.64 -26.94 7.47
N LEU A 70 -1.91 -28.03 6.78
CA LEU A 70 -1.10 -28.52 5.67
C LEU A 70 -1.13 -27.55 4.48
N GLU A 71 -2.30 -27.03 4.11
CA GLU A 71 -2.42 -26.02 3.05
C GLU A 71 -1.72 -24.70 3.43
N SER A 72 -1.88 -24.24 4.68
CA SER A 72 -1.14 -23.07 5.17
C SER A 72 0.37 -23.29 5.13
N ALA A 73 0.85 -24.49 5.48
CA ALA A 73 2.28 -24.81 5.43
C ALA A 73 2.82 -24.87 4.00
N LYS A 74 2.03 -25.36 3.03
CA LYS A 74 2.39 -25.30 1.61
C LYS A 74 2.50 -23.87 1.10
N ALA A 75 1.55 -23.01 1.46
CA ALA A 75 1.58 -21.59 1.09
C ALA A 75 2.81 -20.88 1.67
N ALA A 76 3.06 -21.05 2.98
CA ALA A 76 4.24 -20.49 3.64
C ALA A 76 5.56 -21.00 3.02
N LYS A 77 5.62 -22.28 2.65
CA LYS A 77 6.77 -22.86 1.95
C LYS A 77 6.97 -22.20 0.58
N ALA A 78 5.91 -21.98 -0.20
CA ALA A 78 6.00 -21.32 -1.50
C ALA A 78 6.50 -19.86 -1.37
N GLU A 79 5.99 -19.12 -0.38
CA GLU A 79 6.45 -17.76 -0.07
C GLU A 79 7.93 -17.73 0.34
N ALA A 80 8.35 -18.68 1.20
CA ALA A 80 9.75 -18.79 1.62
C ALA A 80 10.70 -19.07 0.45
N TYR A 81 10.32 -19.95 -0.49
CA TYR A 81 11.11 -20.19 -1.70
C TYR A 81 11.22 -18.96 -2.58
N LYS A 82 10.12 -18.22 -2.76
CA LYS A 82 10.13 -16.96 -3.51
C LYS A 82 11.09 -15.95 -2.87
N ALA A 83 11.00 -15.76 -1.56
CA ALA A 83 11.89 -14.87 -0.83
C ALA A 83 13.37 -15.29 -0.95
N LEU A 84 13.64 -16.61 -0.90
CA LEU A 84 14.99 -17.13 -1.08
C LEU A 84 15.54 -16.85 -2.49
N GLN A 85 14.71 -16.99 -3.52
CA GLN A 85 15.07 -16.62 -4.89
C GLN A 85 15.36 -15.12 -5.01
N GLU A 86 14.53 -14.25 -4.43
CA GLU A 86 14.75 -12.81 -4.40
C GLU A 86 16.09 -12.45 -3.71
N ILE A 87 16.42 -13.10 -2.60
CA ILE A 87 17.71 -12.92 -1.89
C ILE A 87 18.89 -13.37 -2.76
N GLU A 88 18.77 -14.49 -3.46
CA GLU A 88 19.83 -14.98 -4.34
C GLU A 88 20.08 -14.02 -5.52
N GLU A 89 19.02 -13.48 -6.10
CA GLU A 89 19.13 -12.45 -7.14
C GLU A 89 19.76 -11.16 -6.60
N LEU A 90 19.39 -10.72 -5.39
CA LEU A 90 20.06 -9.59 -4.72
C LEU A 90 21.56 -9.86 -4.48
N LYS A 91 21.95 -11.08 -4.14
CA LYS A 91 23.37 -11.47 -4.00
C LYS A 91 24.12 -11.40 -5.34
N LYS A 92 23.49 -11.80 -6.45
CA LYS A 92 24.08 -11.67 -7.80
C LYS A 92 24.32 -10.21 -8.16
N ILE A 93 23.37 -9.33 -7.86
CA ILE A 93 23.51 -7.87 -8.02
C ILE A 93 24.64 -7.34 -7.14
N ALA A 94 24.70 -7.76 -5.86
CA ALA A 94 25.76 -7.33 -4.95
C ALA A 94 27.17 -7.72 -5.44
N ALA A 95 27.29 -8.90 -6.06
CA ALA A 95 28.51 -9.41 -6.68
C ALA A 95 28.80 -8.82 -8.09
N GLY A 96 27.95 -7.90 -8.56
CA GLY A 96 28.13 -7.20 -9.84
C GLY A 96 27.79 -8.01 -11.09
N LYS A 97 27.08 -9.14 -10.95
CA LYS A 97 26.60 -9.96 -12.08
C LYS A 97 25.36 -9.32 -12.72
N ALA A 98 25.17 -9.56 -14.02
CA ALA A 98 23.99 -9.08 -14.75
C ALA A 98 22.71 -9.72 -14.18
N PHE A 99 21.66 -8.91 -14.01
CA PHE A 99 20.36 -9.34 -13.50
C PHE A 99 19.29 -9.14 -14.58
N PHE A 100 18.45 -10.17 -14.77
CA PHE A 100 17.33 -10.12 -15.70
C PHE A 100 16.05 -9.77 -14.93
N MET A 101 15.54 -8.54 -15.08
CA MET A 101 14.19 -8.22 -14.64
C MET A 101 13.19 -8.73 -15.67
N GLN A 102 12.38 -9.71 -15.28
CA GLN A 102 11.16 -10.04 -16.01
C GLN A 102 10.08 -9.04 -15.60
N SER A 103 9.77 -8.09 -16.48
CA SER A 103 8.55 -7.29 -16.36
C SER A 103 7.39 -8.03 -17.03
N LYS A 104 6.14 -7.64 -16.73
CA LYS A 104 4.93 -8.27 -17.31
C LYS A 104 4.93 -8.39 -18.84
N HIS A 105 5.70 -7.56 -19.55
CA HIS A 105 5.66 -7.50 -21.01
C HIS A 105 7.03 -7.55 -21.69
N VAL A 106 8.14 -7.48 -20.94
CA VAL A 106 9.48 -7.49 -21.54
C VAL A 106 10.49 -8.12 -20.58
N SER A 107 11.27 -9.10 -21.06
CA SER A 107 12.53 -9.51 -20.41
C SER A 107 13.63 -8.60 -20.94
N VAL A 108 13.93 -7.52 -20.21
CA VAL A 108 15.05 -6.65 -20.54
C VAL A 108 16.26 -7.07 -19.72
N ASN A 109 17.36 -7.35 -20.41
CA ASN A 109 18.64 -7.64 -19.78
C ASN A 109 19.24 -6.34 -19.24
N TYR A 110 19.03 -6.04 -17.97
CA TYR A 110 19.58 -4.85 -17.35
C TYR A 110 20.97 -5.16 -16.76
N LEU A 111 22.00 -4.89 -17.56
CA LEU A 111 23.35 -4.59 -17.05
C LEU A 111 23.35 -3.34 -16.14
N LEU A 112 22.24 -2.57 -16.12
CA LEU A 112 22.16 -1.22 -15.57
C LEU A 112 22.22 -1.11 -14.05
N LEU A 113 21.80 -2.05 -13.20
CA LEU A 113 21.82 -1.75 -11.74
C LEU A 113 23.24 -1.70 -11.17
N THR A 114 24.08 -2.65 -11.55
CA THR A 114 25.51 -2.61 -11.24
C THR A 114 26.19 -1.45 -11.96
N GLN A 115 25.82 -1.16 -13.22
CA GLN A 115 26.41 -0.06 -13.98
C GLN A 115 25.96 1.32 -13.49
N ILE A 116 24.72 1.49 -13.02
CA ILE A 116 24.18 2.70 -12.36
C ILE A 116 24.88 2.85 -11.00
N ARG A 117 25.03 1.76 -10.24
CA ARG A 117 25.75 1.73 -8.95
C ARG A 117 27.23 2.09 -9.11
N SER A 118 27.87 1.60 -10.17
CA SER A 118 29.28 1.85 -10.50
C SER A 118 29.45 3.05 -11.43
N SER A 119 28.37 3.69 -11.87
CA SER A 119 28.42 4.87 -12.72
C SER A 119 28.93 6.02 -11.84
N PRO A 120 30.07 6.63 -12.17
CA PRO A 120 30.65 7.70 -11.38
C PRO A 120 29.71 8.92 -11.19
N GLY A 121 28.59 8.99 -11.92
CA GLY A 121 27.67 10.12 -11.92
C GLY A 121 26.37 9.94 -11.12
N THR A 122 25.87 8.72 -10.88
CA THR A 122 24.48 8.54 -10.38
C THR A 122 24.30 8.95 -8.92
N PHE A 123 25.37 8.91 -8.13
CA PHE A 123 25.38 9.39 -6.73
C PHE A 123 26.46 10.42 -6.48
N ALA A 124 26.98 11.07 -7.53
CA ALA A 124 28.07 12.03 -7.41
C ALA A 124 27.69 13.25 -6.56
N ASP A 125 26.41 13.65 -6.63
CA ASP A 125 25.83 14.76 -5.89
C ASP A 125 25.33 14.35 -4.50
N LEU A 126 25.03 13.07 -4.26
CA LEU A 126 24.45 12.59 -2.99
C LEU A 126 25.28 13.03 -1.76
N PRO A 127 26.62 12.92 -1.70
CA PRO A 127 27.40 13.43 -0.56
C PRO A 127 27.20 14.93 -0.33
N ARG A 128 27.03 15.70 -1.40
CA ARG A 128 26.78 17.14 -1.33
C ARG A 128 25.37 17.42 -0.84
N SER A 129 24.37 16.76 -1.41
CA SER A 129 22.96 16.88 -1.00
C SER A 129 22.75 16.52 0.48
N VAL A 130 23.43 15.49 0.97
CA VAL A 130 23.44 15.09 2.40
C VAL A 130 24.06 16.18 3.27
N SER A 131 25.18 16.76 2.83
CA SER A 131 25.86 17.83 3.56
C SER A 131 25.00 19.09 3.64
N ASP A 132 24.36 19.46 2.52
CA ASP A 132 23.47 20.62 2.44
C ASP A 132 22.20 20.40 3.29
N ALA A 133 21.61 19.19 3.28
CA ALA A 133 20.50 18.83 4.17
C ALA A 133 20.90 18.90 5.65
N ALA A 134 22.06 18.35 6.02
CA ALA A 134 22.57 18.41 7.39
C ALA A 134 22.85 19.84 7.86
N ALA A 135 23.28 20.73 6.96
CA ALA A 135 23.46 22.15 7.27
C ALA A 135 22.11 22.86 7.46
N PHE A 136 21.14 22.61 6.57
CA PHE A 136 19.79 23.18 6.64
C PHE A 136 19.09 22.83 7.96
N TYR A 137 18.98 21.55 8.30
CA TYR A 137 18.27 21.12 9.51
C TYR A 137 19.02 21.45 10.81
N ARG A 138 20.34 21.69 10.75
CA ARG A 138 21.10 22.18 11.92
C ARG A 138 20.65 23.59 12.32
N ALA A 139 20.35 24.44 11.35
CA ALA A 139 19.94 25.83 11.56
C ALA A 139 18.49 25.97 12.01
N GLU A 140 17.67 24.92 11.88
CA GLU A 140 16.26 24.91 12.30
C GLU A 140 16.15 24.94 13.84
N GLU A 141 15.27 25.78 14.38
CA GLU A 141 14.97 25.84 15.82
C GLU A 141 14.19 24.61 16.29
N GLY A 142 14.54 24.08 17.47
CA GLY A 142 13.95 22.85 18.00
C GLY A 142 14.67 21.58 17.51
N SER A 143 14.11 20.43 17.90
CA SER A 143 14.60 19.10 17.53
C SER A 143 13.57 18.39 16.66
N SER A 144 13.87 18.23 15.37
CA SER A 144 13.08 17.42 14.43
C SER A 144 13.73 16.05 14.22
N MET A 145 12.93 15.06 13.78
CA MET A 145 13.45 13.72 13.48
C MET A 145 14.45 13.77 12.32
N GLU A 146 14.20 14.67 11.37
CA GLU A 146 15.05 14.99 10.23
C GLU A 146 16.39 15.59 10.68
N LYS A 147 16.37 16.53 11.62
CA LYS A 147 17.61 17.09 12.22
C LYS A 147 18.45 16.01 12.88
N VAL A 148 17.83 15.12 13.64
CA VAL A 148 18.53 13.98 14.23
C VAL A 148 19.06 13.06 13.14
N PHE A 149 18.26 12.72 12.12
CA PHE A 149 18.66 11.88 10.99
C PHE A 149 19.88 12.42 10.23
N TRP A 150 19.81 13.66 9.75
CA TRP A 150 20.87 14.25 8.92
C TRP A 150 22.15 14.55 9.69
N SER A 151 22.05 14.82 11.00
CA SER A 151 23.24 15.05 11.85
C SER A 151 24.19 13.86 11.92
N GLN A 152 23.67 12.63 11.72
CA GLN A 152 24.44 11.38 11.74
C GLN A 152 25.44 11.29 10.59
N TYR A 153 25.13 11.99 9.48
CA TYR A 153 25.92 11.97 8.25
C TYR A 153 26.79 13.23 8.08
N ALA A 154 26.80 14.13 9.06
CA ALA A 154 27.52 15.40 8.99
C ALA A 154 29.06 15.27 9.14
N LYS A 155 29.58 14.11 9.53
CA LYS A 155 31.03 13.85 9.61
C LYS A 155 31.51 13.13 8.35
N ALA A 156 32.18 13.87 7.49
CA ALA A 156 32.85 13.35 6.30
C ALA A 156 34.09 12.54 6.71
N GLY A 157 34.14 11.26 6.34
CA GLY A 157 35.34 10.47 6.58
C GLY A 157 35.33 9.04 6.07
N HIS A 158 34.17 8.44 5.84
CA HIS A 158 34.09 7.04 5.41
C HIS A 158 33.10 6.85 4.25
N LEU A 159 33.39 5.87 3.39
CA LEU A 159 32.44 5.36 2.41
C LEU A 159 31.18 4.92 3.17
N VAL A 160 30.08 5.64 2.94
CA VAL A 160 28.79 5.34 3.56
C VAL A 160 28.31 3.99 3.00
N PRO A 161 27.92 3.02 3.85
CA PRO A 161 27.37 1.76 3.38
C PRO A 161 26.19 1.99 2.43
N LEU A 162 26.02 1.11 1.43
CA LEU A 162 24.92 1.23 0.45
C LEU A 162 23.54 1.32 1.13
N SER A 163 23.34 0.62 2.25
CA SER A 163 22.11 0.69 3.03
C SER A 163 21.81 2.10 3.52
N ASP A 164 22.83 2.85 3.90
CA ASP A 164 22.67 4.21 4.40
C ASP A 164 22.54 5.22 3.25
N GLN A 165 23.19 4.98 2.11
CA GLN A 165 22.93 5.75 0.88
C GLN A 165 21.47 5.62 0.42
N LEU A 166 20.90 4.42 0.51
CA LEU A 166 19.48 4.19 0.19
C LEU A 166 18.55 4.94 1.16
N LYS A 167 18.85 4.94 2.47
CA LYS A 167 18.08 5.72 3.45
C LYS A 167 18.13 7.22 3.13
N GLN A 168 19.31 7.74 2.79
CA GLN A 168 19.48 9.16 2.41
C GLN A 168 18.64 9.51 1.18
N LEU A 169 18.61 8.65 0.17
CA LEU A 169 17.79 8.87 -1.04
C LEU A 169 16.29 8.85 -0.75
N VAL A 170 15.84 7.93 0.09
CA VAL A 170 14.42 7.86 0.51
C VAL A 170 14.01 9.13 1.25
N GLU A 171 14.84 9.62 2.17
CA GLU A 171 14.55 10.87 2.89
C GLU A 171 14.58 12.10 1.96
N LEU A 172 15.53 12.18 1.01
CA LEU A 172 15.52 13.23 -0.01
C LEU A 172 14.26 13.17 -0.88
N HIS A 173 13.83 11.97 -1.26
CA HIS A 173 12.61 11.77 -2.05
C HIS A 173 11.36 12.25 -1.30
N LYS A 174 11.26 11.96 0.00
CA LYS A 174 10.17 12.43 0.87
C LYS A 174 10.15 13.96 0.93
N VAL A 175 11.30 14.61 1.13
CA VAL A 175 11.41 16.08 1.13
C VAL A 175 11.02 16.67 -0.24
N ALA A 176 11.47 16.05 -1.33
CA ALA A 176 11.10 16.48 -2.68
C ALA A 176 9.59 16.35 -2.92
N GLU A 177 8.95 15.27 -2.48
CA GLU A 177 7.51 15.08 -2.58
C GLU A 177 6.74 16.22 -1.90
N GLU A 178 7.08 16.54 -0.65
CA GLU A 178 6.44 17.62 0.10
C GLU A 178 6.68 18.99 -0.53
N ALA A 179 7.88 19.25 -1.04
CA ALA A 179 8.17 20.48 -1.78
C ALA A 179 7.31 20.60 -3.04
N MET A 180 7.16 19.51 -3.81
CA MET A 180 6.31 19.47 -5.00
C MET A 180 4.83 19.66 -4.65
N LYS A 181 4.34 19.05 -3.57
CA LYS A 181 2.97 19.28 -3.09
C LYS A 181 2.75 20.75 -2.73
N GLY A 182 3.67 21.34 -1.98
CA GLY A 182 3.62 22.76 -1.61
C GLY A 182 3.61 23.69 -2.81
N LEU A 183 4.40 23.38 -3.85
CA LEU A 183 4.40 24.12 -5.11
C LEU A 183 3.06 24.00 -5.85
N ILE A 184 2.52 22.77 -5.96
CA ILE A 184 1.25 22.52 -6.65
C ILE A 184 0.09 23.25 -5.96
N VAL A 185 0.02 23.25 -4.63
CA VAL A 185 -1.01 24.00 -3.89
C VAL A 185 -0.97 25.50 -4.20
N ARG A 186 0.23 26.07 -4.37
CA ARG A 186 0.40 27.50 -4.68
C ARG A 186 0.03 27.85 -6.13
N LEU A 187 0.35 26.96 -7.06
CA LEU A 187 0.09 27.19 -8.49
C LEU A 187 -1.36 26.84 -8.88
N TRP A 188 -1.96 25.83 -8.26
CA TRP A 188 -3.34 25.37 -8.53
C TRP A 188 -4.14 25.17 -7.24
N PRO A 189 -4.47 26.25 -6.50
CA PRO A 189 -5.14 26.16 -5.20
C PRO A 189 -6.57 25.58 -5.27
N LYS A 190 -7.17 25.51 -6.46
CA LYS A 190 -8.53 25.01 -6.69
C LYS A 190 -8.57 23.60 -7.30
N GLU A 191 -7.43 23.03 -7.66
CA GLU A 191 -7.38 21.69 -8.25
C GLU A 191 -7.08 20.61 -7.21
N ALA A 192 -7.61 19.41 -7.43
CA ALA A 192 -7.33 18.26 -6.58
C ALA A 192 -5.84 17.89 -6.62
N MET A 193 -5.27 17.58 -5.45
CA MET A 193 -3.89 17.12 -5.34
C MET A 193 -3.70 15.76 -6.05
N PRO A 194 -2.61 15.56 -6.80
CA PRO A 194 -2.32 14.26 -7.39
C PRO A 194 -2.10 13.22 -6.29
N GLY A 195 -2.72 12.04 -6.44
CA GLY A 195 -2.64 10.96 -5.45
C GLY A 195 -1.36 10.11 -5.50
N SER A 196 -0.39 10.46 -6.35
CA SER A 196 0.86 9.70 -6.50
C SER A 196 2.04 10.60 -6.81
N TYR A 197 3.25 10.17 -6.45
CA TYR A 197 4.49 10.89 -6.76
C TYR A 197 4.65 11.14 -8.26
N PHE A 198 4.36 10.13 -9.10
CA PHE A 198 4.37 10.31 -10.55
C PHE A 198 3.35 11.36 -11.02
N GLY A 199 2.17 11.42 -10.40
CA GLY A 199 1.19 12.46 -10.65
C GLY A 199 1.71 13.87 -10.33
N LEU A 200 2.48 14.02 -9.23
CA LEU A 200 3.14 15.29 -8.89
C LEU A 200 4.14 15.69 -9.99
N VAL A 201 5.04 14.78 -10.36
CA VAL A 201 6.03 15.01 -11.43
C VAL A 201 5.35 15.36 -12.74
N ARG A 202 4.30 14.62 -13.11
CA ARG A 202 3.56 14.85 -14.35
C ARG A 202 2.91 16.22 -14.38
N ARG A 203 2.25 16.63 -13.29
CA ARG A 203 1.64 17.97 -13.19
C ARG A 203 2.68 19.08 -13.35
N LEU A 204 3.88 18.91 -12.78
CA LEU A 204 4.96 19.89 -12.95
C LEU A 204 5.50 19.95 -14.38
N VAL A 205 5.63 18.81 -15.06
CA VAL A 205 6.03 18.77 -16.48
C VAL A 205 4.99 19.46 -17.36
N ASP A 206 3.71 19.19 -17.11
CA ASP A 206 2.59 19.79 -17.85
C ASP A 206 2.39 21.29 -17.51
N ALA A 207 3.02 21.80 -16.45
CA ALA A 207 2.96 23.20 -16.06
C ALA A 207 3.74 24.15 -16.97
N CYS A 208 4.81 23.68 -17.63
CA CYS A 208 5.67 24.53 -18.46
C CYS A 208 4.88 25.25 -19.58
N PRO A 209 4.05 24.55 -20.38
CA PRO A 209 3.15 25.22 -21.31
C PRO A 209 2.17 26.19 -20.63
N TRP A 210 1.69 25.85 -19.44
CA TRP A 210 0.72 26.66 -18.69
C TRP A 210 1.31 28.00 -18.21
N VAL A 211 2.60 28.02 -17.84
CA VAL A 211 3.31 29.27 -17.51
C VAL A 211 3.37 30.22 -18.71
N GLU A 212 3.58 29.70 -19.91
CA GLU A 212 3.55 30.53 -21.13
C GLU A 212 2.15 31.08 -21.39
N VAL A 213 1.10 30.31 -21.16
CA VAL A 213 -0.29 30.78 -21.24
C VAL A 213 -0.55 31.92 -20.24
N ILE A 214 -0.08 31.79 -18.99
CA ILE A 214 -0.20 32.86 -17.99
C ILE A 214 0.56 34.12 -18.41
N LYS A 215 1.78 34.00 -18.92
CA LYS A 215 2.57 35.15 -19.39
C LYS A 215 1.86 35.90 -20.51
N HIS A 216 1.35 35.18 -21.51
CA HIS A 216 0.58 35.77 -22.61
C HIS A 216 -0.68 36.46 -22.08
N SER A 217 -1.43 35.79 -21.22
CA SER A 217 -2.64 36.33 -20.60
C SER A 217 -2.37 37.62 -19.82
N ALA A 218 -1.32 37.66 -18.99
CA ALA A 218 -0.95 38.84 -18.21
C ALA A 218 -0.52 40.02 -19.12
N CYS A 219 0.16 39.71 -20.23
CA CYS A 219 0.52 40.71 -21.25
C CYS A 219 -0.73 41.29 -21.91
N ILE A 220 -1.66 40.44 -22.34
CA ILE A 220 -2.93 40.82 -22.97
C ILE A 220 -3.75 41.71 -22.02
N GLU A 221 -3.89 41.33 -20.76
CA GLU A 221 -4.67 42.12 -19.80
C GLU A 221 -4.03 43.49 -19.51
N GLY A 222 -2.71 43.51 -19.34
CA GLY A 222 -1.96 44.76 -19.17
C GLY A 222 -2.14 45.70 -20.37
N ALA A 223 -2.01 45.16 -21.59
CA ALA A 223 -2.20 45.90 -22.83
C ALA A 223 -3.64 46.41 -22.98
N ARG A 224 -4.63 45.56 -22.71
CA ARG A 224 -6.06 45.90 -22.75
C ARG A 224 -6.37 47.11 -21.87
N ARG A 225 -5.86 47.11 -20.62
CA ARG A 225 -6.07 48.21 -19.68
C ARG A 225 -5.34 49.49 -20.10
N ALA A 226 -4.09 49.37 -20.55
CA ALA A 226 -3.32 50.51 -21.01
C ALA A 226 -3.99 51.20 -22.21
N LEU A 227 -4.43 50.41 -23.20
CA LEU A 227 -5.14 50.91 -24.39
C LEU A 227 -6.50 51.51 -24.02
N ALA A 228 -7.24 50.91 -23.08
CA ALA A 228 -8.49 51.49 -22.59
C ALA A 228 -8.27 52.86 -21.94
N ARG A 229 -7.24 53.01 -21.09
CA ARG A 229 -6.87 54.30 -20.48
C ARG A 229 -6.44 55.32 -21.53
N ALA A 230 -5.67 54.93 -22.53
CA ALA A 230 -5.32 55.80 -23.65
C ALA A 230 -6.56 56.26 -24.44
N LYS A 231 -7.52 55.35 -24.68
CA LYS A 231 -8.75 55.65 -25.42
C LYS A 231 -9.65 56.67 -24.72
N VAL A 232 -9.63 56.74 -23.39
CA VAL A 232 -10.33 57.79 -22.62
C VAL A 232 -9.80 59.19 -22.97
N HIS A 233 -8.50 59.33 -23.22
CA HIS A 233 -7.89 60.61 -23.60
C HIS A 233 -7.94 60.87 -25.12
N TRP A 234 -7.93 59.81 -25.93
CA TRP A 234 -8.03 59.87 -27.39
C TRP A 234 -9.24 59.07 -27.89
N GLY A 235 -10.44 59.63 -27.77
CA GLY A 235 -11.69 58.91 -28.05
C GLY A 235 -11.84 58.34 -29.47
N LYS A 236 -11.17 58.95 -30.46
CA LYS A 236 -11.14 58.47 -31.87
C LYS A 236 -10.02 57.47 -32.15
N MET A 237 -9.25 57.06 -31.14
CA MET A 237 -8.15 56.12 -31.28
C MET A 237 -8.65 54.73 -31.64
N ASP A 238 -8.13 54.21 -32.76
CA ASP A 238 -8.21 52.81 -33.12
C ASP A 238 -6.99 52.09 -32.53
N ALA A 239 -7.25 51.17 -31.61
CA ALA A 239 -6.19 50.49 -30.86
C ALA A 239 -5.40 49.50 -31.72
N GLN A 240 -6.03 48.88 -32.73
CA GLN A 240 -5.35 47.96 -33.63
C GLN A 240 -4.41 48.75 -34.53
N LYS A 241 -4.93 49.80 -35.18
CA LYS A 241 -4.12 50.68 -36.04
C LYS A 241 -2.98 51.34 -35.29
N LEU A 242 -3.19 51.74 -34.03
CA LEU A 242 -2.13 52.33 -33.21
C LEU A 242 -0.91 51.40 -33.05
N VAL A 243 -1.14 50.08 -33.00
CA VAL A 243 -0.10 49.08 -32.80
C VAL A 243 0.49 48.59 -34.12
N THR A 244 -0.30 48.55 -35.19
CA THR A 244 0.11 48.00 -36.50
C THR A 244 0.63 49.03 -37.48
N ASP A 245 0.13 50.27 -37.42
CA ASP A 245 0.44 51.30 -38.41
C ASP A 245 1.75 52.01 -38.04
N PRO A 246 2.52 52.47 -39.05
CA PRO A 246 3.72 53.26 -38.78
C PRO A 246 3.35 54.56 -38.04
N PRO A 247 4.33 55.17 -37.33
CA PRO A 247 4.14 56.47 -36.71
C PRO A 247 3.60 57.49 -37.72
N PRO A 248 2.79 58.46 -37.28
CA PRO A 248 2.30 59.52 -38.16
C PRO A 248 3.45 60.23 -38.88
N GLN A 249 3.23 60.59 -40.14
CA GLN A 249 4.22 61.25 -40.99
C GLN A 249 4.82 62.48 -40.29
N GLY A 250 6.15 62.57 -40.26
CA GLY A 250 6.91 63.61 -39.53
C GLY A 250 7.14 63.32 -38.04
N LYS A 251 6.71 62.16 -37.53
CA LYS A 251 6.95 61.71 -36.14
C LYS A 251 7.69 60.38 -36.07
N GLU A 252 8.41 60.00 -37.11
CA GLU A 252 9.17 58.75 -37.20
C GLU A 252 10.23 58.64 -36.09
N HIS A 253 10.74 59.78 -35.61
CA HIS A 253 11.67 59.86 -34.49
C HIS A 253 11.05 59.50 -33.12
N ARG A 254 9.71 59.40 -33.00
CA ARG A 254 9.02 59.07 -31.74
C ARG A 254 8.83 57.57 -31.63
N THR A 255 9.83 56.87 -31.12
CA THR A 255 9.74 55.42 -30.91
C THR A 255 9.25 55.09 -29.49
N PRO A 256 8.54 53.95 -29.28
CA PRO A 256 8.02 53.54 -27.98
C PRO A 256 9.10 53.45 -26.89
N GLU A 257 10.32 53.03 -27.26
CA GLU A 257 11.43 52.78 -26.33
C GLU A 257 11.82 54.03 -25.55
N MET A 258 11.68 55.21 -26.16
CA MET A 258 11.98 56.48 -25.50
C MET A 258 11.06 56.78 -24.30
N TYR A 259 9.88 56.16 -24.26
CA TYR A 259 8.87 56.39 -23.22
C TYR A 259 8.85 55.30 -22.14
N TYR A 260 9.52 54.16 -22.32
CA TYR A 260 9.47 53.04 -21.37
C TYR A 260 9.80 53.44 -19.94
N LYS A 261 10.84 54.27 -19.74
CA LYS A 261 11.22 54.73 -18.40
C LYS A 261 10.13 55.61 -17.76
N SER A 262 9.49 56.48 -18.53
CA SER A 262 8.46 57.39 -18.00
C SER A 262 7.14 56.66 -17.70
N VAL A 263 6.81 55.60 -18.46
CA VAL A 263 5.55 54.85 -18.27
C VAL A 263 5.67 53.69 -17.28
N LEU A 264 6.88 53.24 -16.91
CA LEU A 264 7.10 52.07 -16.06
C LEU A 264 6.37 52.15 -14.71
N LYS A 265 6.35 53.33 -14.07
CA LYS A 265 5.63 53.53 -12.80
C LYS A 265 4.11 53.34 -12.97
N GLY A 266 3.56 53.81 -14.09
CA GLY A 266 2.17 53.58 -14.45
C GLY A 266 1.88 52.11 -14.72
N ALA A 267 2.75 51.44 -15.49
CA ALA A 267 2.62 50.01 -15.78
C ALA A 267 2.59 49.15 -14.51
N ARG A 268 3.44 49.44 -13.51
CA ARG A 268 3.41 48.76 -12.20
C ARG A 268 2.10 48.96 -11.45
N THR A 269 1.48 50.14 -11.59
CA THR A 269 0.18 50.43 -10.97
C THR A 269 -0.92 49.61 -11.64
N ILE A 270 -0.94 49.58 -12.99
CA ILE A 270 -1.86 48.74 -13.76
C ILE A 270 -1.71 47.26 -13.38
N ALA A 271 -0.48 46.78 -13.24
CA ALA A 271 -0.21 45.40 -12.83
C ALA A 271 -0.79 45.05 -11.45
N GLY A 272 -0.86 46.01 -10.52
CA GLY A 272 -1.51 45.83 -9.22
C GLY A 272 -3.04 45.71 -9.29
N GLU A 273 -3.66 46.24 -10.36
CA GLU A 273 -5.11 46.17 -10.59
C GLU A 273 -5.53 44.95 -11.42
N CYS A 274 -4.58 44.24 -12.04
CA CYS A 274 -4.86 43.06 -12.87
C CYS A 274 -5.36 41.89 -12.01
N SER A 275 -6.49 41.31 -12.41
CA SER A 275 -6.93 40.04 -11.82
C SER A 275 -5.98 38.93 -12.25
N LYS A 276 -5.46 38.16 -11.29
CA LYS A 276 -4.54 37.04 -11.53
C LYS A 276 -5.27 35.71 -11.73
N ASP A 277 -6.59 35.70 -11.55
CA ASP A 277 -7.42 34.51 -11.59
C ASP A 277 -8.08 34.26 -12.96
N VAL A 278 -7.84 35.15 -13.93
CA VAL A 278 -8.49 35.11 -15.26
C VAL A 278 -7.42 34.92 -16.33
N ILE A 279 -7.56 33.86 -17.13
CA ILE A 279 -6.72 33.61 -18.29
C ILE A 279 -7.36 34.24 -19.53
N PHE A 280 -6.54 34.93 -20.31
CA PHE A 280 -6.89 35.55 -21.60
C PHE A 280 -6.11 34.81 -22.68
N GLU A 281 -6.81 34.29 -23.68
CA GLU A 281 -6.26 33.62 -24.87
C GLU A 281 -6.19 34.59 -26.06
#